data_AF-A0AAN6IZ52-F1
#
_entry.id   AF-A0AAN6IZ52-F1
#
_cell.length_a   1.000
_cell.length_b   1.000
_cell.length_c   1.000
_cell.angle_alpha   90.00
_cell.angle_beta   90.00
_cell.angle_gamma   90.00
#
_symmetry.space_group_name_H-M   'P 1'
#
loop_
_entity.id
_entity.type
_entity.pdbx_description
1 polymer ?
#
loop_
_entity_poly.entity_id
_entity_poly.type
_entity_poly.pdbx_seq_one_letter_code
_entity_poly.pdbx_strand_id
1 'polypeptide(L)'
;MTMRGSSDWLLSMVFLSSALVSSKDYLLSSLLHFSPRDETNTVGPSFRLGLPGLLTSEELRQKGYKSNNLLHDQRTAFQWVKQHIAGFGGDADNITVIGESTGAVATTLHLYSQQKLFNRAIATGGSCLLIPLFSPEDHERTYQQVMSILGLAELGPGERIQRLLSMPMDEIIARLPPSVALLPMIDGDIIPQRPTYVTIADQEDRSMPGKQWAEGLMIGDSQFDSSTLATMMAHLKPNIRKRFSASIRNSLSTTTPDVAEALLEAYGFNSPALADPAADDEAAFLRFLHFANDIGYYAATVSFARGWPSSSSPSSSKALVFFFNEPNPWPGPFQGQATHVLDVVFLFQNFNDRLPPAQRAAAEGFALDLMAFVSGKTPWNPYTPGARTAKVFGPSLTDAVTKVVADAESVETGRRATILELGKQVGLDKLAQAFGRFNMGL
;
A
#
# COMPACT_ATOMS: atom_id res chain seq x y z
N MET A 1 -9.39 -42.11 1.96
CA MET A 1 -8.69 -40.82 2.05
C MET A 1 -8.68 -40.45 3.52
N THR A 2 -7.61 -40.81 4.23
CA THR A 2 -7.46 -40.59 5.67
C THR A 2 -7.23 -39.09 5.89
N MET A 3 -8.11 -38.42 6.64
CA MET A 3 -7.91 -37.01 6.99
C MET A 3 -6.65 -36.88 7.84
N ARG A 4 -5.70 -36.06 7.39
CA ARG A 4 -4.50 -35.69 8.16
C ARG A 4 -4.90 -34.90 9.41
N GLY A 5 -4.14 -35.07 10.51
CA GLY A 5 -4.37 -34.33 11.75
C GLY A 5 -4.11 -32.84 11.56
N SER A 6 -4.69 -31.98 12.42
CA SER A 6 -4.50 -30.52 12.36
C SER A 6 -3.04 -30.07 12.48
N SER A 7 -2.13 -30.95 12.92
CA SER A 7 -0.68 -30.72 12.99
C SER A 7 0.07 -30.87 11.67
N ASP A 8 -0.55 -31.44 10.63
CA ASP A 8 0.12 -31.94 9.41
C ASP A 8 -0.19 -31.11 8.14
N TRP A 9 -0.80 -29.93 8.31
CA TRP A 9 -1.15 -29.03 7.22
C TRP A 9 -0.08 -27.95 7.01
N LEU A 10 0.26 -27.71 5.74
CA LEU A 10 1.14 -26.62 5.29
C LEU A 10 0.45 -25.27 5.51
N LEU A 11 1.22 -24.22 5.80
CA LEU A 11 0.68 -22.86 5.89
C LEU A 11 0.22 -22.36 4.51
N SER A 12 -0.76 -21.46 4.41
CA SER A 12 -1.24 -20.94 3.12
C SER A 12 -1.04 -19.43 3.02
N MET A 13 -0.28 -18.98 2.02
CA MET A 13 0.00 -17.57 1.76
C MET A 13 -0.46 -17.18 0.36
N VAL A 14 -1.16 -16.05 0.25
CA VAL A 14 -1.52 -15.44 -1.03
C VAL A 14 -0.76 -14.14 -1.19
N PHE A 15 0.08 -14.04 -2.22
CA PHE A 15 0.86 -12.84 -2.50
C PHE A 15 0.23 -12.02 -3.61
N LEU A 16 -0.10 -10.75 -3.31
CA LEU A 16 -0.65 -9.79 -4.25
C LEU A 16 0.43 -8.78 -4.66
N SER A 17 0.76 -8.77 -5.95
CA SER A 17 1.57 -7.71 -6.57
C SER A 17 0.96 -7.29 -7.91
N SER A 18 1.13 -6.01 -8.25
CA SER A 18 0.80 -5.47 -9.58
C SER A 18 1.86 -5.79 -10.63
N ALA A 19 3.05 -6.23 -10.22
CA ALA A 19 4.00 -6.85 -11.11
C ALA A 19 3.60 -8.31 -11.36
N LEU A 20 3.91 -8.82 -12.55
CA LEU A 20 3.67 -10.21 -12.92
C LEU A 20 4.26 -11.12 -11.83
N VAL A 21 3.45 -12.02 -11.28
CA VAL A 21 3.89 -13.08 -10.34
C VAL A 21 4.99 -13.94 -10.98
N SER A 22 5.10 -13.95 -12.31
CA SER A 22 6.17 -14.58 -13.06
C SER A 22 7.46 -13.76 -13.18
N SER A 23 7.55 -12.55 -12.59
CA SER A 23 8.82 -11.80 -12.55
C SER A 23 9.81 -12.53 -11.65
N LYS A 24 11.08 -12.51 -12.06
CA LYS A 24 12.19 -13.06 -11.26
C LYS A 24 12.35 -12.36 -9.90
N ASP A 25 11.70 -11.21 -9.71
CA ASP A 25 11.71 -10.48 -8.45
C ASP A 25 10.76 -11.10 -7.40
N TYR A 26 9.78 -11.92 -7.81
CA TYR A 26 8.82 -12.60 -6.93
C TYR A 26 9.04 -14.11 -6.94
N LEU A 27 10.26 -14.55 -6.59
CA LEU A 27 10.57 -15.96 -6.44
C LEU A 27 9.93 -16.51 -5.17
N LEU A 28 8.66 -16.88 -5.23
CA LEU A 28 7.92 -17.44 -4.08
C LEU A 28 8.63 -18.67 -3.46
N SER A 29 9.47 -19.37 -4.23
CA SER A 29 10.31 -20.47 -3.75
C SER A 29 11.38 -20.06 -2.72
N SER A 30 11.85 -18.81 -2.72
CA SER A 30 12.86 -18.36 -1.76
C SER A 30 12.28 -18.23 -0.35
N LEU A 31 11.00 -17.84 -0.22
CA LEU A 31 10.31 -17.77 1.08
C LEU A 31 10.11 -19.15 1.73
N LEU A 32 10.07 -20.22 0.94
CA LEU A 32 9.95 -21.59 1.46
C LEU A 32 11.12 -21.97 2.37
N HIS A 33 12.31 -21.40 2.14
CA HIS A 33 13.51 -21.69 2.95
C HIS A 33 13.44 -21.13 4.37
N PHE A 34 12.57 -20.15 4.62
CA PHE A 34 12.38 -19.51 5.93
C PHE A 34 11.09 -19.93 6.62
N SER A 35 10.37 -20.86 6.00
CA SER A 35 9.19 -21.46 6.60
C SER A 35 9.61 -22.23 7.86
N PRO A 36 9.05 -21.95 9.06
CA PRO A 36 9.46 -22.57 10.33
C PRO A 36 9.31 -24.11 10.38
N ARG A 37 8.68 -24.66 9.36
CA ARG A 37 8.52 -26.05 8.95
C ARG A 37 8.66 -25.99 7.43
N ASP A 38 9.39 -26.85 6.73
CA ASP A 38 9.65 -26.82 5.26
C ASP A 38 8.38 -26.90 4.36
N GLU A 39 7.34 -26.13 4.65
CA GLU A 39 5.95 -26.51 4.55
C GLU A 39 5.00 -25.27 4.56
N THR A 40 5.24 -24.31 3.65
CA THR A 40 4.27 -23.23 3.34
C THR A 40 3.85 -23.31 1.88
N ASN A 41 2.55 -23.42 1.60
CA ASN A 41 1.98 -23.20 0.29
C ASN A 41 1.90 -21.72 -0.02
N THR A 42 2.46 -21.33 -1.16
CA THR A 42 2.40 -19.95 -1.65
C THR A 42 1.63 -19.90 -2.96
N VAL A 43 0.66 -18.98 -3.05
CA VAL A 43 -0.19 -18.76 -4.22
C VAL A 43 -0.03 -17.32 -4.67
N GLY A 44 0.31 -17.11 -5.94
CA GLY A 44 0.34 -15.78 -6.54
C GLY A 44 -0.66 -15.70 -7.69
N PRO A 45 -1.87 -15.17 -7.46
CA PRO A 45 -2.89 -15.06 -8.50
C PRO A 45 -2.60 -13.91 -9.46
N SER A 46 -2.94 -14.08 -10.73
CA SER A 46 -3.04 -12.97 -11.68
C SER A 46 -4.43 -12.35 -11.61
N PHE A 47 -4.53 -11.03 -11.76
CA PHE A 47 -5.79 -10.29 -11.76
C PHE A 47 -5.72 -9.15 -12.79
N ARG A 48 -6.88 -8.69 -13.28
CA ARG A 48 -6.95 -7.60 -14.26
C ARG A 48 -6.39 -6.31 -13.67
N LEU A 49 -5.58 -5.62 -14.47
CA LEU A 49 -4.98 -4.31 -14.17
C LEU A 49 -5.50 -3.26 -15.17
N GLY A 50 -5.22 -1.98 -14.90
CA GLY A 50 -5.53 -0.89 -15.81
C GLY A 50 -6.99 -0.84 -16.23
N LEU A 51 -7.25 -0.58 -17.51
CA LEU A 51 -8.60 -0.40 -18.04
C LEU A 51 -9.50 -1.63 -17.79
N PRO A 52 -9.08 -2.87 -18.09
CA PRO A 52 -9.88 -4.06 -17.79
C PRO A 52 -10.20 -4.29 -16.30
N GLY A 53 -9.34 -3.79 -15.40
CA GLY A 53 -9.50 -3.95 -13.96
C GLY A 53 -10.32 -2.85 -13.28
N LEU A 54 -10.29 -1.62 -13.81
CA LEU A 54 -10.76 -0.43 -13.08
C LEU A 54 -11.69 0.50 -13.89
N LEU A 55 -11.84 0.31 -15.20
CA LEU A 55 -12.82 1.09 -15.96
C LEU A 55 -14.23 0.67 -15.59
N THR A 56 -15.05 1.65 -15.25
CA THR A 56 -16.48 1.48 -15.01
C THR A 56 -17.21 2.77 -15.36
N SER A 57 -18.48 2.65 -15.69
CA SER A 57 -19.44 3.73 -15.91
C SER A 57 -20.83 3.20 -15.62
N GLU A 58 -21.83 4.07 -15.62
CA GLU A 58 -23.22 3.62 -15.51
C GLU A 58 -23.61 2.72 -16.69
N GLU A 59 -23.14 3.07 -17.89
CA GLU A 59 -23.34 2.29 -19.11
C GLU A 59 -22.81 0.85 -18.98
N LEU A 60 -21.60 0.69 -18.45
CA LEU A 60 -20.98 -0.62 -18.22
C LEU A 60 -21.74 -1.42 -17.14
N ARG A 61 -22.11 -0.78 -16.03
CA ARG A 61 -22.83 -1.44 -14.92
C ARG A 61 -24.21 -1.91 -15.34
N GLN A 62 -24.95 -1.13 -16.12
CA GLN A 62 -26.26 -1.54 -16.66
C GLN A 62 -26.18 -2.75 -17.60
N LYS A 63 -25.02 -2.99 -18.23
CA LYS A 63 -24.75 -4.19 -19.04
C LYS A 63 -24.20 -5.36 -18.24
N GLY A 64 -24.07 -5.23 -16.92
CA GLY A 64 -23.63 -6.30 -16.02
C GLY A 64 -22.13 -6.34 -15.75
N TYR A 65 -21.35 -5.36 -16.26
CA TYR A 65 -19.94 -5.25 -15.91
C TYR A 65 -19.79 -4.57 -14.55
N LYS A 66 -19.22 -5.29 -13.58
CA LYS A 66 -18.98 -4.74 -12.23
C LYS A 66 -17.87 -3.69 -12.25
N SER A 67 -17.94 -2.74 -11.33
CA SER A 67 -16.79 -1.93 -10.94
C SER A 67 -15.73 -2.78 -10.23
N ASN A 68 -14.52 -2.25 -10.03
CA ASN A 68 -13.48 -2.91 -9.24
C ASN A 68 -13.17 -4.36 -9.66
N ASN A 69 -13.18 -4.64 -10.97
CA ASN A 69 -12.90 -5.96 -11.52
C ASN A 69 -11.57 -6.55 -11.01
N LEU A 70 -10.56 -5.70 -10.82
CA LEU A 70 -9.29 -6.06 -10.16
C LEU A 70 -9.51 -6.73 -8.79
N LEU A 71 -10.33 -6.13 -7.94
CA LEU A 71 -10.61 -6.65 -6.59
C LEU A 71 -11.52 -7.89 -6.65
N HIS A 72 -12.44 -7.97 -7.61
CA HIS A 72 -13.25 -9.16 -7.83
C HIS A 72 -12.43 -10.37 -8.30
N ASP A 73 -11.42 -10.16 -9.14
CA ASP A 73 -10.50 -11.23 -9.54
C ASP A 73 -9.72 -11.76 -8.34
N GLN A 74 -9.21 -10.87 -7.48
CA GLN A 74 -8.55 -11.26 -6.22
C GLN A 74 -9.49 -11.98 -5.26
N ARG A 75 -10.74 -11.49 -5.09
CA ARG A 75 -11.77 -12.15 -4.28
C ARG A 75 -12.04 -13.57 -4.78
N THR A 76 -12.14 -13.75 -6.10
CA THR A 76 -12.32 -15.05 -6.74
C THR A 76 -11.13 -15.96 -6.47
N ALA A 77 -9.90 -15.44 -6.55
CA ALA A 77 -8.71 -16.19 -6.21
C ALA A 77 -8.69 -16.63 -4.73
N PHE A 78 -9.08 -15.76 -3.80
CA PHE A 78 -9.17 -16.14 -2.39
C PHE A 78 -10.22 -17.23 -2.13
N GLN A 79 -11.38 -17.15 -2.80
CA GLN A 79 -12.41 -18.19 -2.74
C GLN A 79 -11.87 -19.53 -3.29
N TRP A 80 -11.14 -19.49 -4.40
CA TRP A 80 -10.49 -20.68 -4.96
C TRP A 80 -9.47 -21.28 -3.99
N VAL A 81 -8.60 -20.46 -3.39
CA VAL A 81 -7.61 -20.92 -2.40
C VAL A 81 -8.34 -21.57 -1.23
N LYS A 82 -9.33 -20.89 -0.64
CA LYS A 82 -10.12 -21.43 0.47
C LYS A 82 -10.80 -22.75 0.13
N GLN A 83 -11.26 -22.94 -1.11
CA GLN A 83 -11.92 -24.16 -1.54
C GLN A 83 -10.95 -25.31 -1.87
N HIS A 84 -9.75 -25.00 -2.36
CA HIS A 84 -8.87 -25.99 -3.00
C HIS A 84 -7.52 -26.21 -2.33
N ILE A 85 -7.07 -25.32 -1.44
CA ILE A 85 -5.69 -25.37 -0.92
C ILE A 85 -5.39 -26.63 -0.10
N ALA A 86 -6.42 -27.25 0.49
CA ALA A 86 -6.31 -28.55 1.15
C ALA A 86 -5.84 -29.68 0.21
N GLY A 87 -6.18 -29.62 -1.08
CA GLY A 87 -5.69 -30.57 -2.08
C GLY A 87 -4.17 -30.46 -2.32
N PHE A 88 -3.59 -29.30 -1.99
CA PHE A 88 -2.15 -29.03 -2.04
C PHE A 88 -1.48 -29.19 -0.67
N GLY A 89 -2.20 -29.73 0.32
CA GLY A 89 -1.71 -29.89 1.69
C GLY A 89 -1.79 -28.62 2.55
N GLY A 90 -2.38 -27.53 2.08
CA GLY A 90 -2.49 -26.29 2.85
C GLY A 90 -3.74 -26.22 3.72
N ASP A 91 -3.69 -25.44 4.79
CA ASP A 91 -4.84 -25.21 5.65
C ASP A 91 -5.71 -24.04 5.12
N ALA A 92 -6.98 -24.33 4.82
CA ALA A 92 -7.96 -23.37 4.31
C ALA A 92 -8.50 -22.42 5.37
N ASP A 93 -8.35 -22.77 6.65
CA ASP A 93 -8.69 -21.93 7.80
C ASP A 93 -7.49 -21.13 8.30
N ASN A 94 -6.38 -21.16 7.58
CA ASN A 94 -5.13 -20.52 7.97
C ASN A 94 -4.45 -19.80 6.79
N ILE A 95 -5.17 -18.85 6.20
CA ILE A 95 -4.73 -18.08 5.03
C ILE A 95 -4.19 -16.72 5.45
N THR A 96 -2.97 -16.38 5.02
CA THR A 96 -2.41 -15.03 5.15
C THR A 96 -2.32 -14.36 3.77
N VAL A 97 -2.92 -13.19 3.61
CA VAL A 97 -2.74 -12.35 2.40
C VAL A 97 -1.60 -11.39 2.64
N ILE A 98 -0.65 -11.34 1.71
CA ILE A 98 0.46 -10.38 1.70
C ILE A 98 0.31 -9.50 0.48
N GLY A 99 0.30 -8.19 0.69
CA GLY A 99 0.30 -7.21 -0.38
C GLY A 99 1.46 -6.24 -0.22
N GLU A 100 2.06 -5.88 -1.35
CA GLU A 100 2.99 -4.76 -1.43
C GLU A 100 2.48 -3.68 -2.39
N SER A 101 2.73 -2.40 -2.08
CA SER A 101 2.30 -1.26 -2.89
C SER A 101 0.79 -1.31 -3.18
N THR A 102 0.38 -1.29 -4.44
CA THR A 102 -1.01 -1.51 -4.86
C THR A 102 -1.63 -2.84 -4.38
N GLY A 103 -0.82 -3.89 -4.16
CA GLY A 103 -1.26 -5.10 -3.49
C GLY A 103 -1.57 -4.88 -2.01
N ALA A 104 -0.82 -4.02 -1.31
CA ALA A 104 -1.10 -3.61 0.07
C ALA A 104 -2.36 -2.73 0.15
N VAL A 105 -2.55 -1.84 -0.84
CA VAL A 105 -3.81 -1.10 -1.04
C VAL A 105 -4.98 -2.08 -1.17
N ALA A 106 -4.88 -3.06 -2.07
CA ALA A 106 -5.94 -4.04 -2.27
C ALA A 106 -6.18 -4.91 -1.02
N THR A 107 -5.11 -5.35 -0.35
CA THR A 107 -5.18 -6.13 0.89
C THR A 107 -5.96 -5.39 1.98
N THR A 108 -5.66 -4.11 2.17
CA THR A 108 -6.37 -3.26 3.14
C THR A 108 -7.80 -2.90 2.70
N LEU A 109 -8.08 -2.83 1.39
CA LEU A 109 -9.46 -2.71 0.88
C LEU A 109 -10.28 -3.99 1.12
N HIS A 110 -9.69 -5.18 1.01
CA HIS A 110 -10.39 -6.43 1.32
C HIS A 110 -10.77 -6.55 2.80
N LEU A 111 -10.09 -5.84 3.72
CA LEU A 111 -10.51 -5.72 5.12
C LEU A 111 -11.84 -4.96 5.30
N TYR A 112 -12.30 -4.20 4.31
CA TYR A 112 -13.63 -3.58 4.32
C TYR A 112 -14.74 -4.53 3.87
N SER A 113 -14.39 -5.67 3.26
CA SER A 113 -15.40 -6.63 2.80
C SER A 113 -16.03 -7.38 3.98
N GLN A 114 -17.34 -7.63 3.88
CA GLN A 114 -18.07 -8.50 4.80
C GLN A 114 -17.69 -9.98 4.66
N GLN A 115 -17.06 -10.36 3.53
CA GLN A 115 -16.69 -11.75 3.27
C GLN A 115 -15.32 -12.08 3.88
N LYS A 116 -15.31 -12.90 4.94
CA LYS A 116 -14.06 -13.43 5.54
C LYS A 116 -13.41 -14.48 4.63
N LEU A 117 -12.41 -14.06 3.86
CA LEU A 117 -11.68 -14.91 2.91
C LEU A 117 -10.23 -15.22 3.30
N PHE A 118 -9.71 -14.58 4.34
CA PHE A 118 -8.42 -14.88 4.92
C PHE A 118 -8.45 -14.65 6.43
N ASN A 119 -7.35 -15.00 7.11
CA ASN A 119 -7.22 -14.93 8.56
C ASN A 119 -6.32 -13.76 8.97
N ARG A 120 -5.23 -13.55 8.25
CA ARG A 120 -4.23 -12.51 8.54
C ARG A 120 -3.89 -11.70 7.29
N ALA A 121 -3.53 -10.44 7.49
CA ALA A 121 -3.09 -9.55 6.44
C ALA A 121 -1.68 -9.03 6.71
N ILE A 122 -0.87 -8.92 5.67
CA ILE A 122 0.39 -8.18 5.65
C ILE A 122 0.28 -7.11 4.58
N ALA A 123 0.46 -5.85 4.98
CA ALA A 123 0.45 -4.70 4.08
C ALA A 123 1.79 -3.98 4.19
N THR A 124 2.60 -4.00 3.14
CA THR A 124 3.89 -3.30 3.12
C THR A 124 3.96 -2.25 2.03
N GLY A 125 4.55 -1.09 2.33
CA GLY A 125 4.74 -0.02 1.37
C GLY A 125 3.42 0.48 0.76
N GLY A 126 2.30 0.44 1.49
CA GLY A 126 1.02 0.92 0.96
C GLY A 126 -0.19 0.56 1.81
N SER A 127 -1.29 1.30 1.60
CA SER A 127 -2.60 1.03 2.20
C SER A 127 -3.71 1.73 1.42
N CYS A 128 -4.97 1.46 1.75
CA CYS A 128 -6.13 2.12 1.14
C CYS A 128 -6.19 3.65 1.37
N LEU A 129 -5.29 4.23 2.19
CA LEU A 129 -5.15 5.69 2.36
C LEU A 129 -4.15 6.33 1.37
N LEU A 130 -3.37 5.52 0.63
CA LEU A 130 -2.33 6.01 -0.28
C LEU A 130 -2.90 6.58 -1.57
N ILE A 131 -3.93 5.93 -2.13
CA ILE A 131 -4.55 6.35 -3.39
C ILE A 131 -5.97 6.87 -3.15
N PRO A 132 -6.43 7.88 -3.91
CA PRO A 132 -7.81 8.30 -3.84
C PRO A 132 -8.71 7.22 -4.43
N LEU A 133 -9.90 7.06 -3.84
CA LEU A 133 -11.00 6.30 -4.41
C LEU A 133 -11.90 7.24 -5.22
N PHE A 134 -12.36 6.81 -6.38
CA PHE A 134 -13.21 7.60 -7.27
C PHE A 134 -14.70 7.42 -6.93
N SER A 135 -15.45 8.53 -7.02
CA SER A 135 -16.90 8.49 -6.96
C SER A 135 -17.49 7.99 -8.29
N PRO A 136 -18.78 7.62 -8.34
CA PRO A 136 -19.46 7.32 -9.61
C PRO A 136 -19.28 8.43 -10.66
N GLU A 137 -19.28 9.69 -10.24
CA GLU A 137 -19.13 10.86 -11.11
C GLU A 137 -17.70 10.98 -11.66
N ASP A 138 -16.68 10.71 -10.85
CA ASP A 138 -15.28 10.68 -11.31
C ASP A 138 -15.05 9.58 -12.34
N HIS A 139 -15.69 8.42 -12.15
CA HIS A 139 -15.68 7.33 -13.11
C HIS A 139 -16.40 7.68 -14.41
N GLU A 140 -17.52 8.41 -14.35
CA GLU A 140 -18.19 8.89 -15.57
C GLU A 140 -17.29 9.84 -16.34
N ARG A 141 -16.64 10.80 -15.67
CA ARG A 141 -15.66 11.70 -16.30
C ARG A 141 -14.52 10.94 -16.96
N THR A 142 -13.97 9.95 -16.26
CA THR A 142 -12.88 9.11 -16.77
C THR A 142 -13.34 8.26 -17.96
N TYR A 143 -14.55 7.69 -17.90
CA TYR A 143 -15.14 6.92 -18.99
C TYR A 143 -15.30 7.77 -20.26
N GLN A 144 -15.88 8.98 -20.14
CA GLN A 144 -16.02 9.89 -21.27
C GLN A 144 -14.68 10.31 -21.87
N GLN A 145 -13.66 10.55 -21.02
CA GLN A 145 -12.30 10.82 -21.48
C GLN A 145 -11.72 9.64 -22.27
N VAL A 146 -11.85 8.41 -21.77
CA VAL A 146 -11.42 7.19 -22.46
C VAL A 146 -12.17 7.03 -23.79
N MET A 147 -13.48 7.25 -23.82
CA MET A 147 -14.28 7.13 -25.04
C MET A 147 -13.83 8.14 -26.09
N SER A 148 -13.54 9.38 -25.68
CA SER A 148 -13.00 10.42 -26.56
C SER A 148 -11.64 10.04 -27.13
N ILE A 149 -10.69 9.61 -26.29
CA ILE A 149 -9.34 9.21 -26.72
C ILE A 149 -9.38 8.03 -27.69
N LEU A 150 -10.29 7.07 -27.47
CA LEU A 150 -10.43 5.89 -28.33
C LEU A 150 -11.27 6.15 -29.60
N GLY A 151 -11.84 7.35 -29.77
CA GLY A 151 -12.69 7.70 -30.91
C GLY A 151 -14.07 7.02 -30.88
N LEU A 152 -14.57 6.72 -29.68
CA LEU A 152 -15.85 6.02 -29.43
C LEU A 152 -16.95 6.97 -28.90
N ALA A 153 -16.65 8.24 -28.67
CA ALA A 153 -17.58 9.21 -28.06
C ALA A 153 -18.88 9.39 -28.86
N GLU A 154 -18.87 9.27 -30.18
CA GLU A 154 -20.07 9.46 -31.01
C GLU A 154 -20.93 8.19 -31.18
N LEU A 155 -20.45 7.04 -30.69
CA LEU A 155 -21.15 5.76 -30.85
C LEU A 155 -22.28 5.59 -29.82
N GLY A 156 -23.27 4.76 -30.14
CA GLY A 156 -24.31 4.36 -29.19
C GLY A 156 -23.77 3.44 -28.08
N PRO A 157 -24.38 3.39 -26.88
CA PRO A 157 -23.90 2.61 -25.74
C PRO A 157 -23.53 1.14 -26.02
N GLY A 158 -24.39 0.43 -26.76
CA GLY A 158 -24.12 -0.97 -27.12
C GLY A 158 -22.92 -1.12 -28.05
N GLU A 159 -22.77 -0.20 -29.00
CA GLU A 159 -21.67 -0.20 -29.96
C GLU A 159 -20.36 0.19 -29.28
N ARG A 160 -20.35 1.20 -28.39
CA ARG A 160 -19.16 1.55 -27.58
C ARG A 160 -18.61 0.35 -26.84
N ILE A 161 -19.47 -0.38 -26.12
CA ILE A 161 -19.08 -1.58 -25.38
C ILE A 161 -18.55 -2.66 -26.31
N GLN A 162 -19.22 -2.93 -27.44
CA GLN A 162 -18.72 -3.92 -28.42
C GLN A 162 -17.35 -3.53 -28.99
N ARG A 163 -17.12 -2.23 -29.25
CA ARG A 163 -15.82 -1.73 -29.72
C ARG A 163 -14.76 -1.82 -28.65
N LEU A 164 -15.07 -1.52 -27.39
CA LEU A 164 -14.15 -1.74 -26.26
C LEU A 164 -13.72 -3.21 -26.12
N LEU A 165 -14.66 -4.15 -26.26
CA LEU A 165 -14.38 -5.59 -26.12
C LEU A 165 -13.58 -6.18 -27.28
N SER A 166 -13.69 -5.58 -28.47
CA SER A 166 -13.03 -6.08 -29.69
C SER A 166 -11.73 -5.33 -30.03
N MET A 167 -11.48 -4.17 -29.41
CA MET A 167 -10.26 -3.40 -29.63
C MET A 167 -9.04 -4.13 -29.04
N PRO A 168 -7.96 -4.31 -29.81
CA PRO A 168 -6.72 -4.89 -29.30
C PRO A 168 -6.17 -4.09 -28.10
N MET A 169 -5.73 -4.78 -27.05
CA MET A 169 -5.26 -4.13 -25.82
C MET A 169 -4.02 -3.28 -26.03
N ASP A 170 -3.14 -3.67 -26.94
CA ASP A 170 -1.97 -2.92 -27.40
C ASP A 170 -2.36 -1.59 -28.06
N GLU A 171 -3.46 -1.56 -28.83
CA GLU A 171 -4.02 -0.32 -29.38
C GLU A 171 -4.55 0.60 -28.27
N ILE A 172 -5.27 0.03 -27.30
CA ILE A 172 -5.77 0.78 -26.13
C ILE A 172 -4.61 1.39 -25.35
N ILE A 173 -3.59 0.59 -25.02
CA ILE A 173 -2.42 1.02 -24.25
C ILE A 173 -1.64 2.10 -25.01
N ALA A 174 -1.47 1.96 -26.33
CA ALA A 174 -0.76 2.94 -27.14
C ALA A 174 -1.48 4.30 -27.20
N ARG A 175 -2.81 4.32 -27.05
CA ARG A 175 -3.61 5.56 -27.12
C ARG A 175 -3.85 6.20 -25.76
N LEU A 176 -3.96 5.43 -24.69
CA LEU A 176 -4.26 5.96 -23.36
C LEU A 176 -2.99 6.57 -22.73
N PRO A 177 -2.94 7.88 -22.48
CA PRO A 177 -1.81 8.48 -21.80
C PRO A 177 -1.80 8.08 -20.31
N PRO A 178 -0.62 8.05 -19.65
CA PRO A 178 -0.51 7.77 -18.22
C PRO A 178 -1.31 8.74 -17.31
N SER A 179 -1.74 9.89 -17.84
CA SER A 179 -2.57 10.86 -17.12
C SER A 179 -4.04 10.44 -16.97
N VAL A 180 -4.51 9.41 -17.69
CA VAL A 180 -5.84 8.83 -17.46
C VAL A 180 -5.81 8.02 -16.17
N ALA A 181 -6.37 8.60 -15.12
CA ALA A 181 -6.41 7.98 -13.80
C ALA A 181 -7.45 6.84 -13.76
N LEU A 182 -6.96 5.61 -13.56
CA LEU A 182 -7.78 4.42 -13.36
C LEU A 182 -7.63 3.99 -11.90
N LEU A 183 -8.66 4.22 -11.10
CA LEU A 183 -8.63 4.05 -9.65
C LEU A 183 -9.85 3.26 -9.16
N PRO A 184 -9.80 2.64 -7.96
CA PRO A 184 -10.93 1.90 -7.44
C PRO A 184 -12.13 2.80 -7.10
N MET A 185 -13.32 2.26 -7.30
CA MET A 185 -14.61 2.89 -7.04
C MET A 185 -15.09 2.60 -5.62
N ILE A 186 -15.74 3.56 -4.96
CA ILE A 186 -16.60 3.26 -3.80
C ILE A 186 -17.86 2.56 -4.32
N ASP A 187 -17.89 1.22 -4.24
CA ASP A 187 -18.85 0.38 -4.97
C ASP A 187 -20.03 -0.13 -4.12
N GLY A 188 -20.01 0.07 -2.80
CA GLY A 188 -21.05 -0.43 -1.90
C GLY A 188 -20.94 -1.92 -1.58
N ASP A 189 -19.95 -2.64 -2.12
CA ASP A 189 -19.70 -4.08 -1.87
C ASP A 189 -18.34 -4.29 -1.20
N ILE A 190 -17.24 -4.27 -1.97
CA ILE A 190 -15.90 -4.47 -1.43
C ILE A 190 -15.50 -3.20 -0.65
N ILE A 191 -15.90 -2.05 -1.19
CA ILE A 191 -15.58 -0.72 -0.68
C ILE A 191 -16.92 -0.02 -0.38
N PRO A 192 -17.52 -0.25 0.80
CA PRO A 192 -18.82 0.30 1.15
C PRO A 192 -18.79 1.81 1.35
N GLN A 193 -17.65 2.33 1.80
CA GLN A 193 -17.44 3.76 2.06
C GLN A 193 -15.97 4.15 1.86
N ARG A 194 -15.71 5.45 1.81
CA ARG A 194 -14.35 6.00 1.73
C ARG A 194 -13.60 5.75 3.06
N PRO A 195 -12.44 5.08 3.04
CA PRO A 195 -11.54 5.01 4.19
C PRO A 195 -10.97 6.40 4.52
N THR A 196 -10.85 6.72 5.81
CA THR A 196 -10.26 7.98 6.29
C THR A 196 -9.29 7.69 7.43
N TYR A 197 -8.35 8.59 7.69
CA TYR A 197 -7.44 8.46 8.83
C TYR A 197 -8.22 8.37 10.14
N VAL A 198 -9.30 9.14 10.29
CA VAL A 198 -10.16 9.12 11.48
C VAL A 198 -10.81 7.74 11.68
N THR A 199 -11.49 7.19 10.67
CA THR A 199 -12.21 5.91 10.81
C THR A 199 -11.24 4.73 10.95
N ILE A 200 -10.09 4.78 10.26
CA ILE A 200 -9.07 3.74 10.38
C ILE A 200 -8.41 3.76 11.75
N ALA A 201 -8.11 4.93 12.32
CA ALA A 201 -7.44 5.05 13.62
C ALA A 201 -8.35 4.84 14.84
N ASP A 202 -9.67 4.80 14.65
CA ASP A 202 -10.63 4.55 15.71
C ASP A 202 -10.80 3.03 15.96
N GLN A 203 -10.60 2.59 17.20
CA GLN A 203 -10.77 1.19 17.60
C GLN A 203 -12.25 0.78 17.69
N GLU A 204 -13.15 1.74 17.90
CA GLU A 204 -14.59 1.51 18.00
C GLU A 204 -15.31 1.62 16.66
N ASP A 205 -14.65 2.16 15.64
CA ASP A 205 -15.17 2.16 14.27
C ASP A 205 -15.42 0.73 13.78
N ARG A 206 -16.57 0.56 13.13
CA ARG A 206 -17.04 -0.73 12.58
C ARG A 206 -17.16 -0.71 11.06
N SER A 207 -16.69 0.37 10.41
CA SER A 207 -16.75 0.51 8.96
C SER A 207 -15.81 -0.45 8.24
N MET A 208 -14.76 -0.92 8.92
CA MET A 208 -13.83 -1.96 8.46
C MET A 208 -14.08 -3.27 9.22
N PRO A 209 -14.94 -4.18 8.74
CA PRO A 209 -15.25 -5.46 9.39
C PRO A 209 -14.00 -6.30 9.70
N GLY A 210 -12.95 -6.16 8.90
CA GLY A 210 -11.65 -6.80 9.06
C GLY A 210 -11.04 -6.65 10.45
N LYS A 211 -11.28 -5.52 11.12
CA LYS A 211 -10.85 -5.32 12.52
C LYS A 211 -11.44 -6.39 13.45
N GLN A 212 -12.63 -6.89 13.18
CA GLN A 212 -13.30 -7.87 14.05
C GLN A 212 -12.94 -9.32 13.74
N TRP A 213 -12.76 -9.66 12.45
CA TRP A 213 -12.64 -11.05 12.02
C TRP A 213 -11.21 -11.50 11.72
N ALA A 214 -10.28 -10.57 11.49
CA ALA A 214 -8.89 -10.88 11.20
C ALA A 214 -8.14 -11.19 12.50
N GLU A 215 -7.36 -12.27 12.50
CA GLU A 215 -6.50 -12.69 13.60
C GLU A 215 -5.25 -11.81 13.74
N GLY A 216 -4.93 -11.02 12.73
CA GLY A 216 -3.91 -10.00 12.85
C GLY A 216 -3.63 -9.25 11.56
N LEU A 217 -3.00 -8.09 11.75
CA LEU A 217 -2.44 -7.24 10.71
C LEU A 217 -0.94 -7.04 11.00
N MET A 218 -0.08 -7.37 10.04
CA MET A 218 1.27 -6.84 10.00
C MET A 218 1.29 -5.69 8.99
N ILE A 219 1.77 -4.51 9.39
CA ILE A 219 1.81 -3.35 8.52
C ILE A 219 3.12 -2.58 8.68
N GLY A 220 3.66 -2.10 7.58
CA GLY A 220 4.90 -1.35 7.59
C GLY A 220 5.19 -0.63 6.29
N ASP A 221 6.24 0.17 6.34
CA ASP A 221 6.70 0.99 5.23
C ASP A 221 8.23 1.09 5.22
N SER A 222 8.80 1.40 4.06
CA SER A 222 10.21 1.72 3.85
C SER A 222 10.48 3.20 4.10
N GLN A 223 11.73 3.55 4.43
CA GLN A 223 12.11 4.92 4.79
C GLN A 223 11.73 5.94 3.71
N PHE A 224 11.73 5.52 2.45
CA PHE A 224 11.42 6.37 1.30
C PHE A 224 10.59 5.64 0.25
N ASP A 225 9.42 5.11 0.63
CA ASP A 225 8.45 4.51 -0.29
C ASP A 225 7.94 5.48 -1.37
N SER A 226 7.90 6.79 -1.08
CA SER A 226 7.51 7.77 -2.11
C SER A 226 8.54 7.90 -3.25
N SER A 227 9.68 7.21 -3.20
CA SER A 227 10.64 7.14 -4.31
C SER A 227 10.01 6.70 -5.63
N THR A 228 8.95 5.87 -5.59
CA THR A 228 8.18 5.46 -6.78
C THR A 228 7.51 6.64 -7.48
N LEU A 229 7.11 7.66 -6.71
CA LEU A 229 6.48 8.86 -7.23
C LEU A 229 7.47 9.78 -7.97
N ALA A 230 8.78 9.57 -7.79
CA ALA A 230 9.79 10.39 -8.44
C ALA A 230 9.69 10.35 -9.97
N THR A 231 9.37 9.19 -10.52
CA THR A 231 9.12 9.00 -11.96
C THR A 231 7.67 9.28 -12.31
N MET A 232 6.71 8.74 -11.53
CA MET A 232 5.27 8.87 -11.84
C MET A 232 4.78 10.33 -11.84
N MET A 233 5.38 11.17 -11.00
CA MET A 233 4.96 12.56 -10.78
C MET A 233 5.99 13.57 -11.27
N ALA A 234 6.90 13.15 -12.16
CA ALA A 234 7.95 14.04 -12.71
C ALA A 234 7.37 15.29 -13.39
N HIS A 235 6.16 15.21 -13.95
CA HIS A 235 5.44 16.33 -14.53
C HIS A 235 5.08 17.45 -13.53
N LEU A 236 5.16 17.18 -12.22
CA LEU A 236 4.92 18.18 -11.18
C LEU A 236 6.16 19.01 -10.85
N LYS A 237 7.37 18.62 -11.29
CA LYS A 237 8.62 19.33 -10.97
C LYS A 237 8.58 20.84 -11.32
N PRO A 238 8.10 21.27 -12.51
CA PRO A 238 8.17 22.66 -12.89
C PRO A 238 7.51 23.61 -11.88
N ASN A 239 8.30 24.55 -11.35
CA ASN A 239 7.92 25.53 -10.34
C ASN A 239 7.28 24.93 -9.06
N ILE A 240 7.63 23.70 -8.70
CA ILE A 240 6.92 22.98 -7.63
C ILE A 240 6.95 23.72 -6.30
N ARG A 241 8.07 24.38 -5.95
CA ARG A 241 8.17 25.16 -4.71
C ARG A 241 7.03 26.16 -4.56
N LYS A 242 6.76 26.92 -5.63
CA LYS A 242 5.72 27.95 -5.66
C LYS A 242 4.33 27.31 -5.68
N ARG A 243 4.11 26.33 -6.56
CA ARG A 243 2.80 25.69 -6.76
C ARG A 243 2.35 24.93 -5.52
N PHE A 244 3.24 24.13 -4.94
CA PHE A 244 2.95 23.35 -3.73
C PHE A 244 2.70 24.25 -2.52
N SER A 245 3.57 25.24 -2.28
CA SER A 245 3.37 26.22 -1.20
C SER A 245 2.03 26.96 -1.31
N ALA A 246 1.65 27.38 -2.52
CA ALA A 246 0.35 28.01 -2.76
C ALA A 246 -0.81 27.05 -2.50
N SER A 247 -0.71 25.80 -2.96
CA SER A 247 -1.75 24.78 -2.74
C SER A 247 -1.95 24.43 -1.27
N ILE A 248 -0.85 24.30 -0.49
CA ILE A 248 -0.91 24.06 0.97
C ILE A 248 -1.56 25.24 1.69
N ARG A 249 -1.14 26.47 1.40
CA ARG A 249 -1.77 27.68 1.96
C ARG A 249 -3.26 27.75 1.61
N ASN A 250 -3.62 27.50 0.36
CA ASN A 250 -5.03 27.53 -0.06
C ASN A 250 -5.85 26.42 0.63
N SER A 251 -5.28 25.24 0.82
CA SER A 251 -5.97 24.10 1.42
C SER A 251 -6.18 24.25 2.93
N LEU A 252 -5.29 24.96 3.63
CA LEU A 252 -5.28 25.05 5.10
C LEU A 252 -5.60 26.46 5.64
N SER A 253 -5.58 27.51 4.82
CA SER A 253 -5.69 28.92 5.24
C SER A 253 -6.97 29.27 5.99
N THR A 254 -8.09 28.64 5.66
CA THR A 254 -9.40 28.98 6.27
C THR A 254 -9.58 28.41 7.66
N THR A 255 -8.79 27.39 8.03
CA THR A 255 -8.99 26.67 9.30
C THR A 255 -7.77 26.72 10.22
N THR A 256 -6.55 26.68 9.67
CA THR A 256 -5.30 26.58 10.44
C THR A 256 -4.11 27.16 9.65
N PRO A 257 -4.00 28.49 9.47
CA PRO A 257 -2.93 29.10 8.69
C PRO A 257 -1.53 28.82 9.27
N ASP A 258 -1.40 28.78 10.60
CA ASP A 258 -0.12 28.49 11.27
C ASP A 258 0.40 27.08 10.96
N VAL A 259 -0.50 26.11 10.81
CA VAL A 259 -0.15 24.73 10.43
C VAL A 259 0.37 24.68 8.98
N ALA A 260 -0.15 25.53 8.10
CA ALA A 260 0.32 25.61 6.72
C ALA A 260 1.78 26.06 6.65
N GLU A 261 2.12 27.14 7.37
CA GLU A 261 3.50 27.64 7.41
C GLU A 261 4.43 26.67 8.14
N ALA A 262 3.98 26.08 9.25
CA ALA A 262 4.76 25.08 9.98
C ALA A 262 5.07 23.84 9.10
N LEU A 263 4.13 23.41 8.25
CA LEU A 263 4.36 22.35 7.28
C LEU A 263 5.40 22.77 6.25
N LEU A 264 5.23 23.93 5.62
CA LEU A 264 6.17 24.41 4.61
C LEU A 264 7.58 24.62 5.17
N GLU A 265 7.69 25.06 6.42
CA GLU A 265 8.96 25.16 7.13
C GLU A 265 9.56 23.78 7.41
N ALA A 266 8.78 22.85 7.98
CA ALA A 266 9.24 21.51 8.35
C ALA A 266 9.80 20.70 7.17
N TYR A 267 9.21 20.87 5.98
CA TYR A 267 9.70 20.24 4.75
C TYR A 267 10.63 21.16 3.94
N GLY A 268 10.94 22.33 4.47
CA GLY A 268 11.93 23.28 3.96
C GLY A 268 11.56 23.97 2.63
N PHE A 269 10.28 24.12 2.35
CA PHE A 269 9.80 24.96 1.26
C PHE A 269 10.11 26.45 1.49
N ASN A 270 10.36 26.84 2.74
CA ASN A 270 10.81 28.18 3.13
C ASN A 270 12.34 28.38 3.03
N SER A 271 13.13 27.35 2.71
CA SER A 271 14.56 27.51 2.44
C SER A 271 14.79 28.43 1.24
N PRO A 272 15.91 29.20 1.19
CA PRO A 272 16.25 30.01 0.03
C PRO A 272 16.25 29.19 -1.25
N ALA A 273 15.66 29.75 -2.31
CA ALA A 273 15.66 29.11 -3.63
C ALA A 273 17.08 29.03 -4.19
N LEU A 274 17.37 27.95 -4.93
CA LEU A 274 18.64 27.85 -5.66
C LEU A 274 18.65 28.82 -6.85
N ALA A 275 19.85 29.28 -7.22
CA ALA A 275 20.03 30.23 -8.32
C ALA A 275 19.65 29.62 -9.68
N ASP A 276 19.90 28.31 -9.87
CA ASP A 276 19.45 27.57 -11.03
C ASP A 276 18.01 27.06 -10.80
N PRO A 277 17.03 27.51 -11.60
CA PRO A 277 15.63 27.08 -11.45
C PRO A 277 15.42 25.57 -11.59
N ALA A 278 16.18 24.90 -12.47
CA ALA A 278 16.03 23.46 -12.65
C ALA A 278 16.51 22.68 -11.42
N ALA A 279 17.66 23.10 -10.86
CA ALA A 279 18.15 22.56 -9.60
C ALA A 279 17.21 22.85 -8.42
N ASP A 280 16.60 24.05 -8.37
CA ASP A 280 15.61 24.37 -7.32
C ASP A 280 14.37 23.47 -7.41
N ASP A 281 13.86 23.23 -8.63
CA ASP A 281 12.72 22.35 -8.86
C ASP A 281 13.03 20.90 -8.45
N GLU A 282 14.21 20.37 -8.76
CA GLU A 282 14.62 19.03 -8.29
C GLU A 282 14.71 18.96 -6.77
N ALA A 283 15.33 19.97 -6.13
CA ALA A 283 15.45 20.02 -4.68
C ALA A 283 14.09 20.17 -3.98
N ALA A 284 13.20 20.99 -4.51
CA ALA A 284 11.85 21.19 -3.99
C ALA A 284 10.96 19.97 -4.25
N PHE A 285 11.16 19.25 -5.36
CA PHE A 285 10.46 18.02 -5.65
C PHE A 285 10.85 16.90 -4.68
N LEU A 286 12.14 16.77 -4.33
CA LEU A 286 12.55 15.81 -3.30
C LEU A 286 11.91 16.11 -1.93
N ARG A 287 11.79 17.39 -1.56
CA ARG A 287 11.07 17.81 -0.34
C ARG A 287 9.57 17.45 -0.39
N PHE A 288 8.95 17.63 -1.56
CA PHE A 288 7.58 17.18 -1.81
C PHE A 288 7.44 15.66 -1.66
N LEU A 289 8.36 14.87 -2.23
CA LEU A 289 8.35 13.41 -2.08
C LEU A 289 8.45 13.00 -0.62
N HIS A 290 9.31 13.66 0.16
CA HIS A 290 9.39 13.45 1.59
C HIS A 290 8.07 13.77 2.31
N PHE A 291 7.37 14.83 1.94
CA PHE A 291 6.02 15.09 2.47
C PHE A 291 5.02 13.99 2.09
N ALA A 292 5.00 13.61 0.81
CA ALA A 292 4.15 12.53 0.31
C ALA A 292 4.42 11.19 1.03
N ASN A 293 5.69 10.90 1.35
CA ASN A 293 6.10 9.72 2.11
C ASN A 293 5.44 9.68 3.48
N ASP A 294 5.60 10.79 4.21
CA ASP A 294 5.20 10.88 5.60
C ASP A 294 3.68 10.85 5.76
N ILE A 295 2.93 11.53 4.87
CA ILE A 295 1.47 11.48 4.90
C ILE A 295 0.94 10.17 4.33
N GLY A 296 1.43 9.70 3.18
CA GLY A 296 0.83 8.57 2.46
C GLY A 296 1.20 7.18 2.98
N TYR A 297 2.35 7.04 3.63
CA TYR A 297 2.89 5.76 4.10
C TYR A 297 3.00 5.75 5.63
N TYR A 298 3.88 6.57 6.21
CA TYR A 298 4.14 6.53 7.65
C TYR A 298 2.88 6.83 8.49
N ALA A 299 2.19 7.95 8.20
CA ALA A 299 0.98 8.31 8.92
C ALA A 299 -0.14 7.26 8.73
N ALA A 300 -0.20 6.63 7.56
CA ALA A 300 -1.16 5.57 7.29
C ALA A 300 -0.85 4.32 8.12
N THR A 301 0.40 3.86 8.14
CA THR A 301 0.90 2.73 8.94
C THR A 301 0.50 2.88 10.40
N VAL A 302 0.83 4.02 11.03
CA VAL A 302 0.51 4.23 12.45
C VAL A 302 -0.99 4.40 12.70
N SER A 303 -1.76 4.95 11.74
CA SER A 303 -3.21 5.03 11.87
C SER A 303 -3.89 3.66 11.86
N PHE A 304 -3.47 2.74 10.99
CA PHE A 304 -3.94 1.35 11.03
C PHE A 304 -3.61 0.70 12.37
N ALA A 305 -2.40 0.89 12.88
CA ALA A 305 -1.98 0.34 14.17
C ALA A 305 -2.81 0.88 15.34
N ARG A 306 -3.08 2.20 15.37
CA ARG A 306 -3.90 2.86 16.40
C ARG A 306 -5.32 2.30 16.49
N GLY A 307 -5.97 2.10 15.34
CA GLY A 307 -7.35 1.62 15.31
C GLY A 307 -7.50 0.11 15.26
N TRP A 308 -6.41 -0.65 15.32
CA TRP A 308 -6.49 -2.11 15.41
C TRP A 308 -6.91 -2.53 16.83
N PRO A 309 -7.85 -3.47 16.99
CA PRO A 309 -8.35 -3.82 18.32
C PRO A 309 -7.30 -4.57 19.14
N SER A 310 -7.17 -4.18 20.41
CA SER A 310 -6.31 -4.84 21.38
C SER A 310 -7.12 -5.82 22.25
N SER A 311 -7.07 -7.11 21.93
CA SER A 311 -7.38 -8.27 22.80
C SER A 311 -8.76 -8.41 23.49
N SER A 312 -9.74 -7.53 23.29
CA SER A 312 -11.07 -7.67 23.94
C SER A 312 -12.11 -8.45 23.12
N SER A 313 -11.74 -9.03 21.98
CA SER A 313 -12.57 -9.96 21.18
C SER A 313 -12.10 -11.40 21.39
N PRO A 314 -12.97 -12.44 21.34
CA PRO A 314 -12.57 -13.84 21.53
C PRO A 314 -11.51 -14.37 20.55
N SER A 315 -11.17 -13.61 19.50
CA SER A 315 -9.94 -13.83 18.71
C SER A 315 -8.84 -12.89 19.20
N SER A 316 -7.67 -13.44 19.51
CA SER A 316 -6.46 -12.72 19.91
C SER A 316 -5.88 -11.91 18.74
N SER A 317 -6.62 -10.94 18.21
CA SER A 317 -6.20 -10.12 17.06
C SER A 317 -5.00 -9.26 17.43
N LYS A 318 -3.99 -9.22 16.55
CA LYS A 318 -2.69 -8.57 16.81
C LYS A 318 -2.33 -7.59 15.69
N ALA A 319 -1.82 -6.42 16.06
CA ALA A 319 -1.14 -5.51 15.15
C ALA A 319 0.37 -5.61 15.32
N LEU A 320 1.11 -5.95 14.25
CA LEU A 320 2.56 -5.92 14.22
C LEU A 320 3.03 -4.81 13.29
N VAL A 321 3.67 -3.80 13.86
CA VAL A 321 4.18 -2.65 13.10
C VAL A 321 5.66 -2.82 12.82
N PHE A 322 6.09 -2.54 11.59
CA PHE A 322 7.51 -2.48 11.26
C PHE A 322 7.89 -1.28 10.38
N PHE A 323 9.18 -0.95 10.41
CA PHE A 323 9.79 0.07 9.56
C PHE A 323 11.06 -0.48 8.91
N PHE A 324 11.13 -0.44 7.58
CA PHE A 324 12.27 -0.90 6.82
C PHE A 324 13.20 0.26 6.48
N ASN A 325 14.47 0.16 6.87
CA ASN A 325 15.49 1.20 6.80
C ASN A 325 16.82 0.68 6.22
N GLU A 326 16.86 -0.54 5.69
CA GLU A 326 18.07 -1.04 5.03
C GLU A 326 18.32 -0.25 3.74
N PRO A 327 19.51 0.37 3.60
CA PRO A 327 19.80 1.19 2.43
C PRO A 327 20.08 0.34 1.20
N ASN A 328 19.68 0.83 0.02
CA ASN A 328 20.07 0.28 -1.27
C ASN A 328 21.60 0.34 -1.44
N PRO A 329 22.32 -0.80 -1.51
CA PRO A 329 23.77 -0.80 -1.65
C PRO A 329 24.25 -0.53 -3.09
N TRP A 330 23.36 -0.60 -4.08
CA TRP A 330 23.72 -0.55 -5.50
C TRP A 330 23.76 0.88 -6.05
N PRO A 331 24.68 1.17 -7.00
CA PRO A 331 24.73 2.47 -7.67
C PRO A 331 23.41 2.84 -8.38
N GLY A 332 22.92 4.06 -8.17
CA GLY A 332 21.70 4.56 -8.80
C GLY A 332 21.14 5.83 -8.13
N PRO A 333 20.03 6.39 -8.64
CA PRO A 333 19.45 7.66 -8.17
C PRO A 333 19.11 7.72 -6.67
N PHE A 334 18.93 6.56 -6.02
CA PHE A 334 18.59 6.43 -4.61
C PHE A 334 19.53 5.47 -3.87
N GLN A 335 20.78 5.34 -4.32
CA GLN A 335 21.80 4.61 -3.57
C GLN A 335 21.87 5.15 -2.14
N GLY A 336 21.94 4.25 -1.16
CA GLY A 336 21.99 4.62 0.25
C GLY A 336 20.63 4.89 0.90
N GLN A 337 19.51 4.76 0.17
CA GLN A 337 18.17 4.97 0.71
C GLN A 337 17.38 3.66 0.73
N ALA A 338 16.50 3.50 1.73
CA ALA A 338 15.55 2.40 1.79
C ALA A 338 14.31 2.77 0.98
N THR A 339 14.35 2.49 -0.33
CA THR A 339 13.31 2.87 -1.30
C THR A 339 12.16 1.88 -1.34
N HIS A 340 11.06 2.28 -1.98
CA HIS A 340 9.93 1.41 -2.31
C HIS A 340 10.37 0.07 -2.91
N VAL A 341 9.70 -1.02 -2.52
CA VAL A 341 9.95 -2.41 -2.96
C VAL A 341 11.28 -3.00 -2.47
N LEU A 342 12.20 -2.23 -1.87
CA LEU A 342 13.48 -2.79 -1.40
C LEU A 342 13.28 -3.81 -0.27
N ASP A 343 12.29 -3.58 0.58
CA ASP A 343 11.82 -4.52 1.59
C ASP A 343 11.39 -5.86 0.97
N VAL A 344 10.73 -5.85 -0.19
CA VAL A 344 10.37 -7.06 -0.94
C VAL A 344 11.60 -7.79 -1.46
N VAL A 345 12.58 -7.06 -1.99
CA VAL A 345 13.86 -7.65 -2.43
C VAL A 345 14.52 -8.40 -1.26
N PHE A 346 14.54 -7.79 -0.07
CA PHE A 346 15.08 -8.40 1.13
C PHE A 346 14.22 -9.56 1.62
N LEU A 347 12.90 -9.43 1.61
CA LEU A 347 11.95 -10.48 2.00
C LEU A 347 12.17 -11.76 1.18
N PHE A 348 12.22 -11.63 -0.15
CA PHE A 348 12.45 -12.75 -1.06
C PHE A 348 13.92 -13.17 -1.16
N GLN A 349 14.81 -12.61 -0.34
CA GLN A 349 16.25 -12.90 -0.33
C GLN A 349 16.92 -12.70 -1.70
N ASN A 350 16.36 -11.82 -2.52
CA ASN A 350 16.89 -11.54 -3.85
C ASN A 350 18.25 -10.88 -3.69
N PHE A 351 19.23 -11.35 -4.48
CA PHE A 351 20.60 -10.84 -4.46
C PHE A 351 21.31 -10.97 -3.09
N ASN A 352 20.88 -11.87 -2.20
CA ASN A 352 21.54 -12.10 -0.91
C ASN A 352 23.04 -12.39 -1.05
N ASP A 353 23.45 -13.08 -2.12
CA ASP A 353 24.86 -13.35 -2.45
C ASP A 353 25.67 -12.07 -2.72
N ARG A 354 24.99 -10.97 -3.07
CA ARG A 354 25.55 -9.65 -3.34
C ARG A 354 25.43 -8.67 -2.18
N LEU A 355 24.64 -8.99 -1.15
CA LEU A 355 24.50 -8.15 0.04
C LEU A 355 25.70 -8.30 0.98
N PRO A 356 26.16 -7.21 1.62
CA PRO A 356 27.09 -7.29 2.75
C PRO A 356 26.53 -8.19 3.87
N PRO A 357 27.40 -8.83 4.70
CA PRO A 357 26.95 -9.78 5.72
C PRO A 357 25.86 -9.24 6.67
N ALA A 358 25.97 -7.97 7.09
CA ALA A 358 24.99 -7.38 8.00
C ALA A 358 23.62 -7.16 7.32
N GLN A 359 23.60 -6.68 6.07
CA GLN A 359 22.36 -6.53 5.30
C GLN A 359 21.72 -7.89 4.97
N ARG A 360 22.53 -8.91 4.71
CA ARG A 360 22.04 -10.29 4.53
C ARG A 360 21.36 -10.80 5.80
N ALA A 361 21.97 -10.60 6.97
CA ALA A 361 21.35 -10.97 8.24
C ALA A 361 20.06 -10.18 8.52
N ALA A 362 19.98 -8.90 8.10
CA ALA A 362 18.73 -8.13 8.15
C ALA A 362 17.65 -8.72 7.23
N ALA A 363 18.01 -9.12 6.00
CA ALA A 363 17.11 -9.76 5.04
C ALA A 363 16.57 -11.10 5.57
N GLU A 364 17.44 -11.95 6.11
CA GLU A 364 17.07 -13.24 6.70
C GLU A 364 16.16 -13.04 7.93
N GLY A 365 16.50 -12.09 8.80
CA GLY A 365 15.69 -11.72 9.97
C GLY A 365 14.30 -11.22 9.58
N PHE A 366 14.21 -10.38 8.54
CA PHE A 366 12.94 -9.86 8.03
C PHE A 366 12.03 -10.99 7.51
N ALA A 367 12.58 -11.92 6.73
CA ALA A 367 11.82 -13.07 6.24
C ALA A 367 11.37 -14.00 7.38
N LEU A 368 12.25 -14.31 8.35
CA LEU A 368 11.91 -15.15 9.49
C LEU A 368 10.77 -14.58 10.32
N ASP A 369 10.81 -13.27 10.58
CA ASP A 369 9.78 -12.55 11.30
C ASP A 369 8.44 -12.56 10.56
N LEU A 370 8.46 -12.24 9.26
CA LEU A 370 7.26 -12.24 8.44
C LEU A 370 6.64 -13.65 8.39
N MET A 371 7.47 -14.68 8.19
CA MET A 371 7.03 -16.07 8.20
C MET A 371 6.54 -16.55 9.56
N ALA A 372 7.10 -16.03 10.66
CA ALA A 372 6.56 -16.28 12.00
C ALA A 372 5.11 -15.76 12.09
N PHE A 373 4.82 -14.56 11.59
CA PHE A 373 3.45 -14.04 11.56
C PHE A 373 2.52 -14.82 10.60
N VAL A 374 3.01 -15.20 9.41
CA VAL A 374 2.28 -16.11 8.50
C VAL A 374 1.93 -17.42 9.21
N SER A 375 2.79 -17.92 10.11
CA SER A 375 2.53 -19.13 10.91
C SER A 375 1.62 -18.91 12.14
N GLY A 376 1.08 -17.70 12.34
CA GLY A 376 0.27 -17.33 13.51
C GLY A 376 1.07 -17.01 14.77
N LYS A 377 2.41 -17.02 14.69
CA LYS A 377 3.29 -16.62 15.79
C LYS A 377 3.39 -15.09 15.89
N THR A 378 4.06 -14.64 16.94
CA THR A 378 4.17 -13.22 17.28
C THR A 378 5.66 -12.90 17.51
N PRO A 379 6.40 -12.54 16.45
CA PRO A 379 7.86 -12.37 16.49
C PRO A 379 8.35 -11.21 17.38
N TRP A 380 7.48 -10.24 17.71
CA TRP A 380 7.72 -9.21 18.72
C TRP A 380 6.39 -8.79 19.35
N ASN A 381 6.44 -8.02 20.44
CA ASN A 381 5.25 -7.56 21.15
C ASN A 381 4.33 -6.76 20.21
N PRO A 382 3.03 -7.11 20.14
CA PRO A 382 2.08 -6.36 19.33
C PRO A 382 1.94 -4.90 19.75
N TYR A 383 1.66 -4.06 18.76
CA TYR A 383 1.23 -2.70 18.99
C TYR A 383 -0.10 -2.71 19.75
N THR A 384 -0.19 -1.87 20.78
CA THR A 384 -1.42 -1.52 21.47
C THR A 384 -1.44 -0.01 21.73
N PRO A 385 -2.61 0.61 21.98
CA PRO A 385 -2.66 2.02 22.36
C PRO A 385 -1.80 2.37 23.58
N GLY A 386 -1.64 1.42 24.53
CA GLY A 386 -0.80 1.60 25.73
C GLY A 386 0.69 1.27 25.52
N ALA A 387 1.03 0.47 24.51
CA ALA A 387 2.39 0.08 24.16
C ALA A 387 2.55 0.06 22.64
N ARG A 388 3.04 1.16 22.09
CA ARG A 388 3.15 1.43 20.65
C ARG A 388 4.36 0.74 20.02
N THR A 389 4.55 -0.54 20.30
CA THR A 389 5.77 -1.27 19.89
C THR A 389 5.85 -1.42 18.36
N ALA A 390 7.05 -1.25 17.80
CA ALA A 390 7.36 -1.57 16.41
C ALA A 390 8.73 -2.22 16.28
N LYS A 391 8.97 -2.93 15.17
CA LYS A 391 10.29 -3.45 14.81
C LYS A 391 10.90 -2.65 13.66
N VAL A 392 12.18 -2.34 13.77
CA VAL A 392 12.94 -1.61 12.75
C VAL A 392 13.98 -2.54 12.16
N PHE A 393 13.99 -2.65 10.83
CA PHE A 393 14.96 -3.41 10.06
C PHE A 393 15.97 -2.44 9.47
N GLY A 394 17.19 -2.44 9.98
CA GLY A 394 18.25 -1.51 9.55
C GLY A 394 18.17 -0.07 10.09
N PRO A 395 19.09 0.81 9.63
CA PRO A 395 20.21 0.47 8.76
C PRO A 395 21.26 -0.36 9.50
N SER A 396 21.77 -1.42 8.86
CA SER A 396 22.80 -2.32 9.42
C SER A 396 24.21 -1.70 9.45
N LEU A 397 24.36 -0.51 10.04
CA LEU A 397 25.62 0.21 10.24
C LEU A 397 26.28 -0.09 11.60
N THR A 398 25.63 -0.86 12.47
CA THR A 398 26.10 -1.25 13.83
C THR A 398 25.89 -2.74 14.07
N ASP A 399 26.35 -3.28 15.22
CA ASP A 399 26.25 -4.71 15.57
C ASP A 399 24.81 -5.28 15.60
N ALA A 400 23.78 -4.42 15.61
CA ALA A 400 22.37 -4.83 15.57
C ALA A 400 21.72 -4.56 14.20
N VAL A 401 21.33 -5.64 13.52
CA VAL A 401 20.66 -5.62 12.19
C VAL A 401 19.15 -5.31 12.27
N THR A 402 18.54 -5.57 13.43
CA THR A 402 17.15 -5.23 13.74
C THR A 402 17.04 -4.75 15.17
N LYS A 403 16.03 -3.92 15.47
CA LYS A 403 15.71 -3.50 16.84
C LYS A 403 14.21 -3.39 17.05
N VAL A 404 13.76 -3.68 18.26
CA VAL A 404 12.38 -3.37 18.69
C VAL A 404 12.41 -2.01 19.37
N VAL A 405 11.56 -1.08 18.91
CA VAL A 405 11.39 0.24 19.51
C VAL A 405 10.11 0.26 20.35
N ALA A 406 10.13 0.97 21.47
CA ALA A 406 9.00 1.06 22.38
C ALA A 406 7.84 1.89 21.82
N ASP A 407 8.14 2.80 20.89
CA ASP A 407 7.18 3.74 20.31
C ASP A 407 7.37 3.89 18.79
N ALA A 408 6.40 3.39 18.03
CA ALA A 408 6.28 3.45 16.59
C ALA A 408 6.09 4.87 16.05
N GLU A 409 5.79 5.83 16.93
CA GLU A 409 5.65 7.24 16.55
C GLU A 409 6.89 8.08 16.89
N SER A 410 7.91 7.46 17.47
CA SER A 410 9.17 8.12 17.85
C SER A 410 10.14 8.20 16.68
N VAL A 411 11.11 9.12 16.80
CA VAL A 411 12.21 9.28 15.83
C VAL A 411 13.15 8.07 15.77
N GLU A 412 13.11 7.17 16.75
CA GLU A 412 13.94 5.95 16.75
C GLU A 412 13.61 4.99 15.60
N THR A 413 12.41 5.12 15.03
CA THR A 413 11.95 4.39 13.84
C THR A 413 12.67 4.81 12.56
N GLY A 414 13.35 5.96 12.55
CA GLY A 414 13.88 6.57 11.34
C GLY A 414 12.81 7.31 10.51
N ARG A 415 11.62 7.55 11.07
CA ARG A 415 10.56 8.40 10.50
C ARG A 415 10.52 9.77 11.15
N ARG A 416 9.99 10.77 10.44
CA ARG A 416 9.82 12.13 10.95
C ARG A 416 8.50 12.26 11.67
N ALA A 417 8.54 12.57 12.96
CA ALA A 417 7.35 12.73 13.80
C ALA A 417 6.47 13.94 13.37
N THR A 418 7.05 14.91 12.65
CA THR A 418 6.41 16.19 12.33
C THR A 418 5.05 16.05 11.64
N ILE A 419 4.87 15.07 10.74
CA ILE A 419 3.56 14.87 10.09
C ILE A 419 2.46 14.49 11.09
N LEU A 420 2.80 13.71 12.12
CA LEU A 420 1.87 13.29 13.15
C LEU A 420 1.56 14.44 14.11
N GLU A 421 2.57 15.26 14.42
CA GLU A 421 2.41 16.47 15.25
C GLU A 421 1.50 17.50 14.58
N LEU A 422 1.71 17.80 13.30
CA LEU A 422 0.82 18.66 12.52
C LEU A 422 -0.58 18.01 12.39
N GLY A 423 -0.62 16.70 12.18
CA GLY A 423 -1.85 15.91 12.12
C GLY A 423 -2.70 16.00 13.40
N LYS A 424 -2.09 16.13 14.59
CA LYS A 424 -2.81 16.35 15.85
C LYS A 424 -3.50 17.73 15.89
N GLN A 425 -2.96 18.73 15.20
CA GLN A 425 -3.49 20.09 15.21
C GLN A 425 -4.63 20.30 14.20
N VAL A 426 -4.49 19.75 12.98
CA VAL A 426 -5.45 19.98 11.89
C VAL A 426 -6.25 18.75 11.46
N GLY A 427 -5.78 17.55 11.82
CA GLY A 427 -6.30 16.26 11.36
C GLY A 427 -5.55 15.73 10.13
N LEU A 428 -5.15 14.45 10.18
CA LEU A 428 -4.46 13.78 9.06
C LEU A 428 -5.29 13.74 7.77
N ASP A 429 -6.62 13.61 7.88
CA ASP A 429 -7.51 13.66 6.72
C ASP A 429 -7.44 14.98 5.96
N LYS A 430 -7.29 16.11 6.67
CA LYS A 430 -7.15 17.42 6.01
C LYS A 430 -5.79 17.57 5.32
N LEU A 431 -4.72 17.04 5.93
CA LEU A 431 -3.39 17.01 5.32
C LEU A 431 -3.36 16.12 4.07
N ALA A 432 -3.99 14.95 4.13
CA ALA A 432 -4.14 14.05 2.99
C ALA A 432 -4.99 14.67 1.87
N GLN A 433 -6.05 15.41 2.21
CA GLN A 433 -6.83 16.18 1.23
C GLN A 433 -6.01 17.30 0.59
N ALA A 434 -5.17 18.02 1.35
CA ALA A 434 -4.27 19.04 0.79
C ALA A 434 -3.26 18.41 -0.19
N PHE A 435 -2.69 17.25 0.15
CA PHE A 435 -1.85 16.46 -0.75
C PHE A 435 -2.60 16.06 -2.04
N GLY A 436 -3.82 15.53 -1.89
CA GLY A 436 -4.66 15.10 -3.02
C GLY A 436 -5.04 16.26 -3.95
N ARG A 437 -5.40 17.43 -3.41
CA ARG A 437 -5.71 18.63 -4.21
C ARG A 437 -4.53 19.07 -5.06
N PHE A 438 -3.34 19.16 -4.47
CA PHE A 438 -2.14 19.49 -5.23
C PHE A 438 -1.88 18.50 -6.38
N ASN A 439 -2.03 17.19 -6.10
CA ASN A 439 -1.85 16.15 -7.11
C ASN A 439 -2.87 16.25 -8.26
N MET A 440 -4.11 16.63 -7.96
CA MET A 440 -5.17 16.82 -8.96
C MET A 440 -5.11 18.19 -9.65
N GLY A 441 -4.18 19.09 -9.25
CA GLY A 441 -4.09 20.45 -9.79
C GLY A 441 -5.25 21.37 -9.39
N LEU A 442 -5.88 21.09 -8.24
CA LEU A 442 -7.04 21.81 -7.69
C LEU A 442 -6.69 22.90 -6.67
#